data_AF-A0A533X2H7-F1
#
_entry.id   AF-A0A533X2H7-F1
#
_cell.length_a   1.000
_cell.length_b   1.000
_cell.length_c   1.000
_cell.angle_alpha   90.00
_cell.angle_beta   90.00
_cell.angle_gamma   90.00
#
_symmetry.space_group_name_H-M   'P 1'
#
loop_
_entity.id
_entity.type
_entity.pdbx_description
1 polymer ?
#
loop_
_entity_poly.entity_id
_entity_poly.type
_entity_poly.pdbx_seq_one_letter_code
_entity_poly.pdbx_strand_id
1 'polypeptide(L)'
;MVGALQNFQEFLQPDASVLSPVGEEILQAGITKELQPEFSAVVARPPSSYSGFPFLVEVGMAYGGKVLQPGLKLFRFANRIPLLYDESSDVSFKVMNEEIDWRRYHVPQDAPLGVITHIASTKIPYKTVGKEYIADRPEIEKELRNATREALRRLSIYLSRKGSMEAVQRKMNIYGKYLTTRNLWERQRRWRGRWRER
;
A
#
# COMPACT_ATOMS: atom_id res chain seq x y z
N MET A 1 -3.42 37.49 24.12
CA MET A 1 -2.96 37.52 22.72
C MET A 1 -2.70 36.12 22.17
N VAL A 2 -1.83 35.32 22.78
CA VAL A 2 -1.48 33.96 22.28
C VAL A 2 -2.69 33.01 22.20
N GLY A 3 -3.54 32.96 23.23
CA GLY A 3 -4.75 32.11 23.19
C GLY A 3 -5.79 32.57 22.16
N ALA A 4 -5.85 33.86 21.84
CA ALA A 4 -6.73 34.38 20.79
C ALA A 4 -6.23 34.00 19.39
N LEU A 5 -4.90 33.97 19.19
CA LEU A 5 -4.29 33.47 17.96
C LEU A 5 -4.51 31.96 17.78
N GLN A 6 -4.47 31.16 18.83
CA GLN A 6 -4.69 29.71 18.70
C GLN A 6 -6.15 29.36 18.35
N ASN A 7 -7.11 30.18 18.76
CA ASN A 7 -8.53 29.92 18.56
C ASN A 7 -9.09 30.53 17.28
N PHE A 8 -8.30 31.33 16.55
CA PHE A 8 -8.73 31.96 15.30
C PHE A 8 -8.69 30.96 14.14
N GLN A 9 -9.85 30.69 13.54
CA GLN A 9 -10.01 29.63 12.53
C GLN A 9 -9.85 30.10 11.07
N GLU A 10 -9.79 31.42 10.83
CA GLU A 10 -9.73 31.98 9.47
C GLU A 10 -8.29 32.24 9.00
N PHE A 11 -7.29 31.57 9.58
CA PHE A 11 -5.94 31.65 9.04
C PHE A 11 -5.86 30.96 7.68
N LEU A 12 -5.20 31.65 6.75
CA LEU A 12 -4.76 31.06 5.51
C LEU A 12 -3.73 29.97 5.80
N GLN A 13 -3.76 28.91 5.00
CA GLN A 13 -2.75 27.87 5.08
C GLN A 13 -1.38 28.47 4.71
N PRO A 14 -0.31 28.12 5.42
CA PRO A 14 1.03 28.57 5.10
C PRO A 14 1.44 28.13 3.69
N ASP A 15 2.23 28.96 3.01
CA ASP A 15 2.69 28.65 1.67
C ASP A 15 3.54 27.37 1.66
N ALA A 16 3.15 26.43 0.80
CA ALA A 16 3.81 25.15 0.65
C ALA A 16 4.90 25.15 -0.42
N SER A 17 5.07 26.26 -1.16
CA SER A 17 6.13 26.43 -2.16
C SER A 17 7.55 26.23 -1.61
N VAL A 18 7.71 26.38 -0.29
CA VAL A 18 8.96 26.20 0.44
C VAL A 18 9.33 24.72 0.61
N LEU A 19 8.38 23.80 0.42
CA LEU A 19 8.61 22.37 0.58
C LEU A 19 9.24 21.76 -0.67
N SER A 20 10.16 20.83 -0.46
CA SER A 20 10.79 20.06 -1.53
C SER A 20 10.46 18.57 -1.38
N PRO A 21 9.26 18.13 -1.84
CA PRO A 21 8.87 16.72 -1.80
C PRO A 21 9.79 15.86 -2.70
N VAL A 22 9.64 14.53 -2.62
CA VAL A 22 10.33 13.62 -3.56
C VAL A 22 9.58 13.61 -4.90
N GLY A 23 8.24 13.65 -4.86
CA GLY A 23 7.39 13.57 -6.03
C GLY A 23 6.97 12.13 -6.33
N GLU A 24 5.76 11.98 -6.86
CA GLU A 24 5.15 10.66 -7.11
C GLU A 24 5.97 9.82 -8.11
N GLU A 25 6.45 10.44 -9.20
CA GLU A 25 7.19 9.74 -10.26
C GLU A 25 8.53 9.19 -9.76
N ILE A 26 9.30 10.01 -9.05
CA ILE A 26 10.62 9.63 -8.54
C ILE A 26 10.46 8.55 -7.47
N LEU A 27 9.49 8.72 -6.57
CA LEU A 27 9.22 7.74 -5.52
C LEU A 27 8.75 6.40 -6.12
N GLN A 28 7.90 6.43 -7.16
CA GLN A 28 7.46 5.24 -7.86
C GLN A 28 8.60 4.53 -8.59
N ALA A 29 9.47 5.29 -9.26
CA ALA A 29 10.66 4.74 -9.91
C ALA A 29 11.60 4.08 -8.89
N GLY A 30 11.82 4.71 -7.73
CA GLY A 30 12.63 4.16 -6.64
C GLY A 30 12.06 2.85 -6.10
N ILE A 31 10.75 2.80 -5.83
CA ILE A 31 10.07 1.59 -5.36
C ILE A 31 10.20 0.46 -6.39
N THR A 32 10.01 0.77 -7.67
CA THR A 32 10.05 -0.23 -8.74
C THR A 32 11.45 -0.81 -8.90
N LYS A 33 12.48 0.04 -8.83
CA LYS A 33 13.88 -0.35 -8.98
C LYS A 33 14.37 -1.21 -7.81
N GLU A 34 14.10 -0.80 -6.58
CA GLU A 34 14.66 -1.43 -5.38
C GLU A 34 13.86 -2.65 -4.91
N LEU A 35 12.52 -2.57 -4.88
CA LEU A 35 11.67 -3.64 -4.34
C LEU A 35 11.18 -4.63 -5.39
N GLN A 36 11.27 -4.29 -6.68
CA GLN A 36 10.77 -5.08 -7.80
C GLN A 36 9.39 -5.71 -7.52
N PRO A 37 8.38 -4.90 -7.12
CA PRO A 37 7.09 -5.44 -6.70
C PRO A 37 6.26 -5.88 -7.90
N GLU A 38 5.26 -6.72 -7.64
CA GLU A 38 4.24 -7.09 -8.64
C GLU A 38 3.28 -5.92 -8.89
N PHE A 39 3.03 -5.12 -7.85
CA PHE A 39 2.21 -3.92 -7.90
C PHE A 39 2.83 -2.81 -7.06
N SER A 40 2.85 -1.58 -7.59
CA SER A 40 3.26 -0.38 -6.87
C SER A 40 2.23 0.72 -7.03
N ALA A 41 1.96 1.47 -5.96
CA ALA A 41 1.16 2.69 -6.01
C ALA A 41 1.79 3.77 -5.14
N VAL A 42 1.84 4.99 -5.63
CA VAL A 42 2.30 6.16 -4.87
C VAL A 42 1.19 7.19 -4.82
N VAL A 43 1.05 7.85 -3.67
CA VAL A 43 0.09 8.92 -3.42
C VAL A 43 0.81 10.06 -2.73
N ALA A 44 0.84 11.24 -3.35
CA ALA A 44 1.23 12.49 -2.72
C ALA A 44 -0.03 13.28 -2.34
N ARG A 45 -0.14 13.65 -1.07
CA ARG A 45 -1.26 14.47 -0.59
C ARG A 45 -0.97 15.94 -0.85
N PRO A 46 -2.01 16.78 -1.01
CA PRO A 46 -1.82 18.22 -1.00
C PRO A 46 -1.18 18.66 0.32
N PRO A 47 -0.41 19.76 0.32
CA PRO A 47 0.17 20.32 1.53
C PRO A 47 -0.90 20.61 2.58
N SER A 48 -0.57 20.33 3.83
CA SER A 48 -1.36 20.66 5.00
C SER A 48 -0.49 21.46 5.98
N SER A 49 -1.03 21.84 7.13
CA SER A 49 -0.25 22.56 8.14
C SER A 49 -0.51 22.02 9.53
N TYR A 50 0.52 22.03 10.36
CA TYR A 50 0.44 21.69 11.77
C TYR A 50 1.11 22.79 12.57
N SER A 51 0.41 23.35 13.57
CA SER A 51 0.95 24.45 14.41
C SER A 51 1.59 25.62 13.60
N GLY A 52 1.06 25.92 12.41
CA GLY A 52 1.58 26.97 11.51
C GLY A 52 2.72 26.56 10.60
N PHE A 53 3.24 25.33 10.68
CA PHE A 53 4.26 24.81 9.78
C PHE A 53 3.62 24.02 8.63
N PRO A 54 3.92 24.34 7.35
CA PRO A 54 3.45 23.54 6.23
C PRO A 54 4.15 22.18 6.22
N PHE A 55 3.40 21.14 5.88
CA PHE A 55 3.93 19.80 5.68
C PHE A 55 3.21 19.09 4.54
N LEU A 56 3.86 18.10 3.96
CA LEU A 56 3.33 17.25 2.92
C LEU A 56 3.65 15.80 3.24
N VAL A 57 2.72 14.91 2.89
CA VAL A 57 2.83 13.46 3.11
C VAL A 57 2.77 12.74 1.78
N GLU A 58 3.75 11.88 1.53
CA GLU A 58 3.78 10.96 0.40
C GLU A 58 3.80 9.53 0.94
N VAL A 59 2.94 8.68 0.39
CA VAL A 59 2.87 7.27 0.75
C VAL A 59 3.04 6.43 -0.50
N GLY A 60 4.03 5.56 -0.48
CA GLY A 60 4.24 4.49 -1.45
C GLY A 60 3.79 3.16 -0.88
N MET A 61 3.18 2.33 -1.72
CA MET A 61 2.86 0.94 -1.39
C MET A 61 3.41 0.03 -2.48
N ALA A 62 4.01 -1.07 -2.05
CA ALA A 62 4.60 -2.10 -2.89
C ALA A 62 4.07 -3.46 -2.44
N TYR A 63 3.49 -4.23 -3.35
CA TYR A 63 2.92 -5.54 -3.06
C TYR A 63 3.56 -6.61 -3.94
N GLY A 64 3.85 -7.77 -3.34
CA GLY A 64 4.44 -8.90 -4.05
C GLY A 64 5.92 -8.70 -4.36
N GLY A 65 6.39 -9.39 -5.40
CA GLY A 65 7.80 -9.40 -5.77
C GLY A 65 8.61 -10.46 -5.02
N LYS A 66 9.91 -10.51 -5.32
CA LYS A 66 10.84 -11.49 -4.72
C LYS A 66 11.62 -10.94 -3.52
N VAL A 67 11.69 -9.62 -3.40
CA VAL A 67 12.52 -8.92 -2.40
C VAL A 67 11.78 -8.79 -1.06
N LEU A 68 10.46 -8.54 -1.10
CA LEU A 68 9.65 -8.36 0.09
C LEU A 68 9.40 -9.71 0.79
N GLN A 69 9.71 -9.76 2.08
CA GLN A 69 9.39 -10.89 2.94
C GLN A 69 7.88 -10.90 3.27
N PRO A 70 7.29 -12.06 3.59
CA PRO A 70 5.92 -12.14 4.09
C PRO A 70 5.71 -11.23 5.30
N GLY A 71 4.64 -10.44 5.27
CA GLY A 71 4.30 -9.46 6.30
C GLY A 71 4.51 -8.01 5.87
N LEU A 72 4.11 -7.10 6.75
CA LEU A 72 4.20 -5.65 6.54
C LEU A 72 5.61 -5.16 6.88
N LYS A 73 6.32 -4.59 5.90
CA LYS A 73 7.57 -3.87 6.09
C LYS A 73 7.36 -2.38 5.90
N LEU A 74 7.73 -1.59 6.90
CA LEU A 74 7.61 -0.14 6.89
C LEU A 74 8.97 0.53 6.59
N PHE A 75 8.99 1.44 5.62
CA PHE A 75 10.13 2.28 5.29
C PHE A 75 9.74 3.73 5.54
N ARG A 76 10.40 4.38 6.50
CA ARG A 76 10.04 5.73 6.95
C ARG A 76 11.08 6.73 6.49
N PHE A 77 10.61 7.85 5.97
CA PHE A 77 11.44 8.96 5.51
C PHE A 77 10.90 10.29 6.04
N ALA A 78 11.82 11.15 6.45
CA ALA A 78 11.53 12.48 6.98
C ALA A 78 12.48 13.47 6.30
N ASN A 79 11.98 14.44 5.55
CA ASN A 79 12.81 15.38 4.76
C ASN A 79 13.94 14.67 3.97
N ARG A 80 13.60 13.60 3.24
CA ARG A 80 14.53 12.74 2.47
C ARG A 80 15.57 11.97 3.31
N ILE A 81 15.47 11.95 4.64
CA ILE A 81 16.34 11.20 5.54
C ILE A 81 15.61 9.92 5.97
N PRO A 82 16.21 8.72 5.83
CA PRO A 82 15.61 7.47 6.29
C PRO A 82 15.64 7.38 7.83
N LEU A 83 14.53 6.91 8.41
CA LEU A 83 14.40 6.66 9.85
C LEU A 83 14.49 5.15 10.12
N LEU A 84 15.57 4.72 10.77
CA LEU A 84 15.90 3.29 10.92
C LEU A 84 15.53 2.71 12.28
N TYR A 85 15.51 3.52 13.33
CA TYR A 85 15.33 3.07 14.73
C TYR A 85 13.93 3.38 15.26
N ASP A 86 13.53 2.65 16.30
CA ASP A 86 12.27 2.84 17.03
C ASP A 86 11.02 2.93 16.15
N GLU A 87 10.84 1.94 15.26
CA GLU A 87 9.64 1.85 14.41
C GLU A 87 8.35 1.86 15.24
N SER A 88 8.32 1.16 16.38
CA SER A 88 7.12 1.01 17.21
C SER A 88 6.58 2.32 17.82
N SER A 89 7.43 3.33 17.97
CA SER A 89 7.08 4.62 18.58
C SER A 89 6.72 5.69 17.55
N ASP A 90 6.80 5.37 16.26
CA ASP A 90 6.53 6.31 15.17
C ASP A 90 5.03 6.44 14.87
N VAL A 91 4.58 7.66 14.59
CA VAL A 91 3.22 7.92 14.12
C VAL A 91 2.84 7.09 12.89
N SER A 92 3.78 6.79 12.00
CA SER A 92 3.54 5.95 10.82
C SER A 92 3.18 4.53 11.25
N PHE A 93 3.91 3.94 12.20
CA PHE A 93 3.66 2.59 12.69
C PHE A 93 2.33 2.50 13.43
N LYS A 94 2.02 3.51 14.25
CA LYS A 94 0.71 3.65 14.90
C LYS A 94 -0.42 3.64 13.87
N VAL A 95 -0.33 4.47 12.83
CA VAL A 95 -1.35 4.53 11.76
C VAL A 95 -1.50 3.17 11.06
N MET A 96 -0.40 2.50 10.72
CA MET A 96 -0.45 1.23 10.00
C MET A 96 -1.07 0.08 10.82
N ASN A 97 -0.88 0.07 12.14
CA ASN A 97 -1.38 -1.00 13.01
C ASN A 97 -2.75 -0.72 13.62
N GLU A 98 -3.01 0.52 14.06
CA GLU A 98 -4.23 0.86 14.82
C GLU A 98 -5.36 1.39 13.95
N GLU A 99 -5.04 2.11 12.87
CA GLU A 99 -6.03 2.92 12.11
C GLU A 99 -6.48 2.31 10.78
N ILE A 100 -5.76 1.28 10.33
CA ILE A 100 -5.96 0.63 9.04
C ILE A 100 -6.42 -0.82 9.26
N ASP A 101 -7.64 -1.10 8.79
CA ASP A 101 -8.14 -2.47 8.69
C ASP A 101 -7.77 -3.08 7.33
N TRP A 102 -6.70 -3.88 7.32
CA TRP A 102 -6.17 -4.55 6.13
C TRP A 102 -7.16 -5.53 5.50
N ARG A 103 -8.03 -6.16 6.30
CA ARG A 103 -9.00 -7.16 5.81
C ARG A 103 -10.01 -6.52 4.87
N ARG A 104 -10.39 -5.26 5.13
CA ARG A 104 -11.28 -4.48 4.28
C ARG A 104 -10.75 -4.25 2.86
N TYR A 105 -9.43 -4.35 2.68
CA TYR A 105 -8.77 -4.14 1.39
C TYR A 105 -8.33 -5.44 0.72
N HIS A 106 -8.82 -6.60 1.19
CA HIS A 106 -8.46 -7.93 0.68
C HIS A 106 -6.95 -8.26 0.82
N VAL A 107 -6.24 -7.59 1.73
CA VAL A 107 -4.82 -7.86 1.98
C VAL A 107 -4.71 -8.96 3.03
N PRO A 108 -4.11 -10.13 2.71
CA PRO A 108 -3.88 -11.18 3.70
C PRO A 108 -2.78 -10.76 4.68
N GLN A 109 -2.81 -11.30 5.90
CA GLN A 109 -1.91 -10.89 6.98
C GLN A 109 -0.43 -11.18 6.67
N ASP A 110 -0.16 -12.29 5.98
CA ASP A 110 1.18 -12.68 5.54
C ASP A 110 1.53 -12.16 4.14
N ALA A 111 0.77 -11.20 3.61
CA ALA A 111 1.09 -10.58 2.33
C ALA A 111 2.49 -9.94 2.38
N PRO A 112 3.35 -10.17 1.37
CA PRO A 112 4.58 -9.39 1.23
C PRO A 112 4.20 -7.96 0.82
N LEU A 113 4.17 -7.06 1.81
CA LEU A 113 3.73 -5.68 1.63
C LEU A 113 4.80 -4.73 2.17
N GLY A 114 5.33 -3.88 1.29
CA GLY A 114 6.19 -2.76 1.63
C GLY A 114 5.39 -1.47 1.64
N VAL A 115 5.43 -0.72 2.74
CA VAL A 115 4.85 0.62 2.82
C VAL A 115 5.97 1.62 3.05
N ILE A 116 6.02 2.63 2.19
CA ILE A 116 6.98 3.72 2.24
C ILE A 116 6.22 4.97 2.69
N THR A 117 6.61 5.59 3.80
CA THR A 117 6.07 6.87 4.24
C THR A 117 7.14 7.95 4.11
N HIS A 118 6.79 9.09 3.53
CA HIS A 118 7.65 10.26 3.46
C HIS A 118 6.90 11.48 3.98
N ILE A 119 7.49 12.16 4.96
CA ILE A 119 6.97 13.42 5.49
C ILE A 119 7.98 14.52 5.18
N ALA A 120 7.53 15.54 4.48
CA ALA A 120 8.30 16.75 4.19
C ALA A 120 7.71 17.94 4.96
N SER A 121 8.53 18.64 5.75
CA SER A 121 8.10 19.86 6.44
C SER A 121 9.29 20.76 6.77
N THR A 122 9.03 22.06 6.95
CA THR A 122 10.03 23.03 7.42
C THR A 122 10.55 22.69 8.82
N LYS A 123 9.67 22.14 9.67
CA LYS A 123 9.99 21.63 10.98
C LYS A 123 9.39 20.23 11.07
N ILE A 124 10.16 19.24 11.50
CA ILE A 124 9.62 17.90 11.75
C ILE A 124 9.50 17.72 13.26
N PRO A 125 8.34 17.27 13.78
CA PRO A 125 8.15 17.10 15.21
C PRO A 125 8.79 15.77 15.65
N TYR A 126 10.10 15.74 15.82
CA TYR A 126 10.79 14.59 16.42
C TYR A 126 10.52 14.51 17.92
N LYS A 127 10.35 13.30 18.47
CA LYS A 127 10.17 13.10 19.92
C LYS A 127 11.52 12.99 20.65
N THR A 128 12.54 12.41 20.00
CA THR A 128 13.90 12.29 20.54
C THR A 128 14.87 13.30 19.92
N VAL A 129 15.96 13.62 20.63
CA VAL A 129 17.04 14.48 20.13
C VAL A 129 17.75 13.83 18.94
N GLY A 130 17.83 12.49 18.92
CA GLY A 130 18.43 11.70 17.86
C GLY A 130 17.66 11.70 16.53
N LYS A 131 16.44 12.27 16.50
CA LYS A 131 15.59 12.36 15.31
C LYS A 131 15.25 10.98 14.71
N GLU A 132 14.97 10.01 15.56
CA GLU A 132 14.78 8.62 15.15
C GLU A 132 13.35 8.31 14.71
N TYR A 133 12.37 9.01 15.29
CA TYR A 133 10.96 8.82 14.95
C TYR A 133 10.16 10.12 15.16
N ILE A 134 8.99 10.15 14.51
CA ILE A 134 8.11 11.31 14.45
C ILE A 134 7.07 11.22 15.57
N ALA A 135 6.85 12.32 16.28
CA ALA A 135 5.88 12.43 17.35
C ALA A 135 4.43 12.41 16.84
N ASP A 136 3.53 11.89 17.69
CA ASP A 136 2.11 11.79 17.40
C ASP A 136 1.45 13.19 17.36
N ARG A 137 1.29 13.72 16.15
CA ARG A 137 0.51 14.93 15.88
C ARG A 137 -0.76 14.56 15.13
N PRO A 138 -1.95 14.97 15.60
CA PRO A 138 -3.22 14.54 15.01
C PRO A 138 -3.36 14.98 13.55
N GLU A 139 -2.78 16.12 13.16
CA GLU A 139 -2.82 16.63 11.79
C GLU A 139 -2.00 15.73 10.85
N ILE A 140 -0.80 15.33 11.28
CA ILE A 140 0.09 14.42 10.53
C ILE A 140 -0.52 13.02 10.46
N GLU A 141 -1.03 12.53 11.59
CA GLU A 141 -1.68 11.21 11.69
C GLU A 141 -2.88 11.13 10.73
N LYS A 142 -3.71 12.16 10.68
CA LYS A 142 -4.87 12.23 9.79
C LYS A 142 -4.46 12.20 8.31
N GLU A 143 -3.45 12.96 7.90
CA GLU A 143 -3.00 12.96 6.51
C GLU A 143 -2.29 11.65 6.11
N LEU A 144 -1.47 11.07 6.99
CA LEU A 144 -0.91 9.73 6.79
C LEU A 144 -1.99 8.67 6.62
N ARG A 145 -3.00 8.67 7.49
CA ARG A 145 -4.14 7.76 7.41
C ARG A 145 -4.88 7.89 6.08
N ASN A 146 -5.12 9.12 5.63
CA ASN A 146 -5.82 9.39 4.37
C ASN A 146 -4.98 8.97 3.15
N ALA A 147 -3.69 9.31 3.12
CA ALA A 147 -2.77 8.90 2.07
C ALA A 147 -2.69 7.37 1.94
N THR A 148 -2.56 6.69 3.08
CA THR A 148 -2.51 5.22 3.15
C THR A 148 -3.81 4.60 2.63
N ARG A 149 -4.97 5.13 3.04
CA ARG A 149 -6.27 4.64 2.56
C ARG A 149 -6.44 4.84 1.06
N GLU A 150 -5.91 5.92 0.50
CA GLU A 150 -5.95 6.17 -0.94
C GLU A 150 -5.09 5.16 -1.71
N ALA A 151 -3.86 4.90 -1.25
CA ALA A 151 -3.00 3.88 -1.84
C ALA A 151 -3.61 2.46 -1.72
N LEU A 152 -4.21 2.15 -0.57
CA LEU A 152 -4.90 0.89 -0.32
C LEU A 152 -6.11 0.66 -1.24
N ARG A 153 -6.86 1.70 -1.60
CA ARG A 153 -7.94 1.57 -2.59
C ARG A 153 -7.40 1.11 -3.94
N ARG A 154 -6.26 1.65 -4.39
CA ARG A 154 -5.60 1.24 -5.64
C ARG A 154 -5.14 -0.22 -5.56
N LEU A 155 -4.56 -0.62 -4.43
CA LEU A 155 -4.16 -2.01 -4.17
C LEU A 155 -5.35 -2.97 -4.14
N SER A 156 -6.44 -2.62 -3.47
CA SER A 156 -7.64 -3.47 -3.37
C SER A 156 -8.25 -3.77 -4.74
N ILE A 157 -8.29 -2.79 -5.64
CA ILE A 157 -8.73 -3.00 -7.03
C ILE A 157 -7.84 -4.03 -7.73
N TYR A 158 -6.52 -3.90 -7.56
CA TYR A 158 -5.55 -4.83 -8.13
C TYR A 158 -5.73 -6.26 -7.59
N LEU A 159 -5.83 -6.44 -6.26
CA LEU A 159 -6.04 -7.73 -5.63
C LEU A 159 -7.37 -8.37 -6.01
N SER A 160 -8.44 -7.57 -6.11
CA SER A 160 -9.76 -8.05 -6.55
C SER A 160 -9.72 -8.59 -7.98
N ARG A 161 -9.02 -7.90 -8.88
CA ARG A 161 -8.81 -8.36 -10.26
C ARG A 161 -7.96 -9.64 -10.29
N LYS A 162 -6.88 -9.69 -9.51
CA LYS A 162 -6.01 -10.86 -9.41
C LYS A 162 -6.77 -12.10 -8.93
N GLY A 163 -7.50 -12.00 -7.82
CA GLY A 163 -8.32 -13.10 -7.31
C GLY A 163 -9.40 -13.57 -8.30
N SER A 164 -9.99 -12.65 -9.05
CA SER A 164 -10.96 -13.00 -10.11
C SER A 164 -10.30 -13.78 -11.24
N MET A 165 -9.12 -13.35 -11.71
CA MET A 165 -8.37 -14.06 -12.76
C MET A 165 -7.94 -15.46 -12.30
N GLU A 166 -7.46 -15.60 -11.07
CA GLU A 166 -7.09 -16.88 -10.49
C GLU A 166 -8.28 -17.84 -10.39
N ALA A 167 -9.47 -17.34 -10.01
CA ALA A 167 -10.68 -18.14 -9.96
C ALA A 167 -11.11 -18.64 -11.35
N VAL A 168 -11.02 -17.81 -12.38
CA VAL A 168 -11.31 -18.19 -13.77
C VAL A 168 -10.30 -19.24 -14.26
N GLN A 169 -9.00 -19.03 -14.01
CA GLN A 169 -7.96 -19.99 -14.38
C GLN A 169 -8.17 -21.34 -13.67
N ARG A 170 -8.54 -21.33 -12.39
CA ARG A 170 -8.84 -22.54 -11.63
C ARG A 170 -10.01 -23.30 -12.23
N LYS A 171 -11.09 -22.61 -12.63
CA LYS A 171 -12.23 -23.23 -13.34
C LYS A 171 -11.82 -23.82 -14.68
N MET A 172 -11.06 -23.09 -15.50
CA MET A 172 -10.54 -23.59 -16.79
C MET A 172 -9.67 -24.84 -16.63
N ASN A 173 -8.77 -24.85 -15.65
CA ASN A 173 -7.93 -26.01 -15.34
C ASN A 173 -8.77 -27.23 -14.93
N ILE A 174 -9.83 -27.02 -14.14
CA ILE A 174 -10.77 -28.09 -13.76
C ILE A 174 -11.48 -28.62 -15.01
N TYR A 175 -12.07 -27.74 -15.83
CA TYR A 175 -12.76 -28.15 -17.06
C TYR A 175 -11.82 -28.88 -18.03
N GLY A 176 -10.58 -28.42 -18.18
CA GLY A 176 -9.57 -29.08 -19.00
C GLY A 176 -9.34 -30.54 -18.60
N LYS A 177 -9.26 -30.84 -17.29
CA LYS A 177 -9.10 -32.22 -16.79
C LYS A 177 -10.28 -33.13 -17.17
N TYR A 178 -11.51 -32.61 -17.11
CA TYR A 178 -12.72 -33.40 -17.41
C TYR A 178 -13.01 -33.50 -18.92
N LEU A 179 -12.64 -32.50 -19.72
CA LEU A 179 -12.87 -32.48 -21.17
C LEU A 179 -11.93 -33.38 -21.96
N THR A 180 -10.75 -33.74 -21.42
CA THR A 180 -9.84 -34.75 -22.00
C THR A 180 -10.39 -36.19 -21.98
N THR A 181 -11.69 -36.38 -21.78
CA THR A 181 -12.35 -37.68 -21.84
C THR A 181 -12.47 -38.17 -23.30
N ARG A 182 -11.31 -38.52 -23.87
CA ARG A 182 -11.12 -39.44 -25.00
C ARG A 182 -11.75 -40.82 -24.73
N ASN A 183 -12.20 -41.07 -23.50
CA ASN A 183 -12.88 -42.29 -23.08
C ASN A 183 -14.37 -42.39 -23.47
N LEU A 184 -15.03 -41.30 -23.89
CA LEU A 184 -16.43 -41.40 -24.35
C LEU A 184 -16.51 -41.98 -25.77
N TRP A 185 -15.60 -41.57 -26.65
CA TRP A 185 -15.51 -42.08 -28.02
C TRP A 185 -14.96 -43.51 -28.08
N GLU A 186 -13.97 -43.86 -27.25
CA GLU A 186 -13.48 -45.24 -27.15
C GLU A 186 -14.50 -46.20 -26.51
N ARG A 187 -15.30 -45.74 -25.53
CA ARG A 187 -16.44 -46.51 -25.03
C ARG A 187 -17.50 -46.72 -26.11
N GLN A 188 -17.84 -45.72 -26.91
CA GLN A 188 -18.80 -45.88 -28.02
C GLN A 188 -18.31 -46.84 -29.12
N ARG A 189 -17.02 -46.81 -29.50
CA ARG A 189 -16.45 -47.80 -30.45
C ARG A 189 -16.50 -49.23 -29.91
N ARG A 190 -16.19 -49.41 -28.62
CA ARG A 190 -16.23 -50.73 -27.96
C ARG A 190 -17.66 -51.30 -27.85
N TRP A 191 -18.68 -50.45 -27.78
CA TRP A 191 -20.09 -50.86 -27.84
C TRP A 191 -20.54 -51.19 -29.28
N ARG A 192 -20.10 -50.44 -30.29
CA ARG A 192 -20.42 -50.73 -31.70
C ARG A 192 -19.78 -52.00 -32.25
N GLY A 193 -18.59 -52.39 -31.78
CA GLY A 193 -17.96 -53.66 -32.19
C GLY A 193 -18.70 -54.91 -31.68
N ARG A 194 -19.35 -54.82 -30.51
CA ARG A 194 -20.03 -55.95 -29.85
C ARG A 194 -21.39 -56.32 -30.48
N TRP A 195 -21.94 -55.45 -31.33
CA TRP A 195 -23.21 -55.65 -32.05
C TRP A 195 -23.03 -56.19 -33.48
N ARG A 196 -21.79 -56.40 -33.95
CA ARG A 196 -21.51 -56.96 -35.28
C ARG A 196 -21.25 -58.49 -35.28
N GLU A 197 -21.22 -59.12 -34.12
CA GLU A 197 -20.95 -60.57 -33.94
C GLU A 197 -22.17 -61.35 -33.41
N ARG A 198 -23.38 -60.79 -33.50
CA ARG A 198 -24.65 -61.52 -33.37
C ARG A 198 -25.45 -61.34 -34.65
#